data_AF-A0A397SQQ1-F1
#
_entry.id   AF-A0A397SQQ1-F1
#
_cell.length_a   1.000
_cell.length_b   1.000
_cell.length_c   1.000
_cell.angle_alpha   90.00
_cell.angle_beta   90.00
_cell.angle_gamma   90.00
#
_symmetry.space_group_name_H-M   'P 1'
#
loop_
_entity.id
_entity.type
_entity.pdbx_description
1 polymer ?
#
loop_
_entity_poly.entity_id
_entity_poly.type
_entity_poly.pdbx_seq_one_letter_code
_entity_poly.pdbx_strand_id
1 'polypeptide(L)'
;MEKVDIKKARNNRINKIIDSIGKKIIIDYMKEWEKQGKISKIPFAHLAKKLKSKGYDFDSKAICDYWWNVLDPRLNHEPFSQEEKNYIYEKAGKYQKTNNKIQWTNLQAEMKMKFGKFHSQNDLKNIWYNKKRKLKAKNRVKIVLSIPDSKDEYVDELEHEDESEYVDELEHENESEYENEYVDELEHEIEYEIEQDKRSIQFMLELFN
;
A
#
# COMPACT_ATOMS: atom_id res chain seq x y z
N MET A 1 10.85 -28.84 24.93
CA MET A 1 9.82 -28.44 23.94
C MET A 1 10.37 -27.26 23.19
N GLU A 2 10.90 -27.51 22.02
CA GLU A 2 11.51 -26.51 21.14
C GLU A 2 10.39 -25.72 20.48
N LYS A 3 10.33 -24.40 20.73
CA LYS A 3 9.40 -23.51 20.04
C LYS A 3 9.94 -23.34 18.63
N VAL A 4 9.32 -24.04 17.69
CA VAL A 4 9.56 -23.80 16.26
C VAL A 4 9.02 -22.41 15.96
N ASP A 5 9.93 -21.44 15.83
CA ASP A 5 9.62 -20.12 15.29
C ASP A 5 9.15 -20.30 13.85
N ILE A 6 7.83 -20.44 13.68
CA ILE A 6 7.19 -20.33 12.37
C ILE A 6 7.37 -18.88 11.95
N LYS A 7 8.45 -18.60 11.22
CA LYS A 7 8.66 -17.33 10.52
C LYS A 7 7.39 -17.03 9.73
N LYS A 8 6.60 -16.06 10.20
CA LYS A 8 5.38 -15.57 9.56
C LYS A 8 5.75 -15.15 8.13
N ALA A 9 5.50 -16.03 7.16
CA ALA A 9 5.87 -15.83 5.77
C ALA A 9 5.20 -14.53 5.29
N ARG A 10 6.00 -13.62 4.73
CA ARG A 10 5.58 -12.25 4.37
C ARG A 10 4.28 -12.27 3.56
N ASN A 11 3.27 -11.61 4.13
CA ASN A 11 1.86 -11.52 3.79
C ASN A 11 1.50 -11.06 2.34
N ASN A 12 2.45 -10.78 1.44
CA ASN A 12 2.18 -10.14 0.15
C ASN A 12 1.90 -11.13 -1.01
N ARG A 13 1.87 -12.44 -0.77
CA ARG A 13 1.68 -13.46 -1.82
C ARG A 13 0.25 -13.95 -1.99
N ILE A 14 -0.72 -13.31 -1.34
CA ILE A 14 -2.13 -13.67 -1.48
C ILE A 14 -2.54 -13.74 -2.96
N ASN A 15 -2.07 -12.82 -3.80
CA ASN A 15 -2.29 -12.82 -5.25
C ASN A 15 -1.83 -14.10 -5.98
N LYS A 16 -0.78 -14.78 -5.49
CA LYS A 16 -0.22 -16.02 -6.05
C LYS A 16 -0.91 -17.27 -5.49
N ILE A 17 -1.48 -17.19 -4.28
CA ILE A 17 -2.00 -18.35 -3.54
C ILE A 17 -3.52 -18.45 -3.68
N ILE A 18 -4.21 -17.32 -3.71
CA ILE A 18 -5.68 -17.30 -3.74
C ILE A 18 -6.19 -17.66 -5.14
N ASP A 19 -7.12 -18.62 -5.18
CA ASP A 19 -7.76 -19.06 -6.41
C ASP A 19 -8.90 -18.11 -6.83
N SER A 20 -9.59 -18.44 -7.92
CA SER A 20 -10.73 -17.64 -8.40
C SER A 20 -11.92 -17.62 -7.43
N ILE A 21 -12.11 -18.70 -6.66
CA ILE A 21 -13.21 -18.84 -5.70
C ILE A 21 -12.97 -17.92 -4.50
N GLY A 22 -11.76 -17.93 -3.94
CA GLY A 22 -11.34 -17.03 -2.87
C GLY A 22 -11.42 -15.57 -3.28
N LYS A 23 -10.99 -15.22 -4.49
CA LYS A 23 -11.14 -13.85 -5.05
C LYS A 23 -12.61 -13.44 -5.09
N LYS A 24 -13.49 -14.33 -5.57
CA LYS A 24 -14.93 -14.06 -5.62
C LYS A 24 -15.53 -13.84 -4.23
N ILE A 25 -15.13 -14.63 -3.22
CA ILE A 25 -15.59 -14.43 -1.83
C ILE A 25 -15.22 -13.04 -1.32
N ILE A 26 -14.00 -12.57 -1.59
CA ILE A 26 -13.54 -11.22 -1.22
C ILE A 26 -14.40 -10.16 -1.92
N ILE A 27 -14.55 -10.26 -3.24
CA ILE A 27 -15.29 -9.27 -4.05
C ILE A 27 -16.75 -9.19 -3.60
N ASP A 28 -17.42 -10.33 -3.44
CA ASP A 28 -18.83 -10.37 -3.08
C ASP A 28 -19.04 -9.78 -1.67
N TYR A 29 -18.17 -10.13 -0.71
CA TYR A 29 -18.23 -9.57 0.65
C TYR A 29 -18.03 -8.05 0.65
N MET A 30 -17.04 -7.54 -0.08
CA MET A 30 -16.76 -6.10 -0.10
C MET A 30 -17.88 -5.30 -0.79
N LYS A 31 -18.51 -5.87 -1.84
CA LYS A 31 -19.70 -5.27 -2.46
C LYS A 31 -20.88 -5.21 -1.51
N GLU A 32 -21.12 -6.26 -0.73
CA GLU A 32 -22.18 -6.26 0.30
C GLU A 32 -21.88 -5.25 1.39
N TRP A 33 -20.65 -5.18 1.87
CA TRP A 33 -20.20 -4.21 2.87
C TRP A 33 -20.38 -2.76 2.39
N GLU A 34 -20.04 -2.45 1.13
CA GLU A 34 -20.29 -1.13 0.54
C GLU A 34 -21.80 -0.84 0.42
N LYS A 35 -22.62 -1.81 -0.03
CA LYS A 35 -24.09 -1.65 -0.12
C LYS A 35 -24.75 -1.38 1.22
N GLN A 36 -24.21 -1.97 2.29
CA GLN A 36 -24.70 -1.76 3.65
C GLN A 36 -24.27 -0.40 4.22
N GLY A 37 -23.59 0.46 3.45
CA GLY A 37 -23.13 1.76 3.95
C GLY A 37 -21.89 1.66 4.84
N LYS A 38 -21.10 0.58 4.70
CA LYS A 38 -19.84 0.36 5.44
C LYS A 38 -20.02 0.33 6.97
N ILE A 39 -21.14 -0.23 7.46
CA ILE A 39 -21.47 -0.32 8.89
C ILE A 39 -20.35 -0.95 9.72
N SER A 40 -19.70 -1.99 9.21
CA SER A 40 -18.58 -2.62 9.92
C SER A 40 -17.31 -1.77 9.79
N LYS A 41 -16.76 -1.29 10.91
CA LYS A 41 -15.46 -0.59 10.97
C LYS A 41 -14.25 -1.51 10.76
N ILE A 42 -14.42 -2.85 10.88
CA ILE A 42 -13.36 -3.87 10.74
C ILE A 42 -13.68 -4.95 9.68
N PRO A 43 -14.01 -4.57 8.43
CA PRO A 43 -14.49 -5.50 7.41
C PRO A 43 -13.48 -6.61 7.09
N PHE A 44 -12.19 -6.26 7.04
CA PHE A 44 -11.14 -7.21 6.67
C PHE A 44 -10.87 -8.28 7.75
N ALA A 45 -11.10 -7.95 9.03
CA ALA A 45 -11.00 -8.93 10.12
C ALA A 45 -12.13 -9.96 10.05
N HIS A 46 -13.35 -9.52 9.75
CA HIS A 46 -14.48 -10.43 9.50
C HIS A 46 -14.27 -11.27 8.24
N LEU A 47 -13.77 -10.65 7.18
CA LEU A 47 -13.46 -11.35 5.94
C LEU A 47 -12.36 -12.41 6.14
N ALA A 48 -11.30 -12.12 6.91
CA ALA A 48 -10.28 -13.09 7.24
C ALA A 48 -10.86 -14.33 7.95
N LYS A 49 -11.75 -14.14 8.93
CA LYS A 49 -12.45 -15.25 9.60
C LYS A 49 -13.31 -16.05 8.62
N LYS A 50 -14.03 -15.38 7.72
CA LYS A 50 -14.86 -16.02 6.69
C LYS A 50 -14.01 -16.84 5.72
N LEU A 51 -12.88 -16.30 5.27
CA LEU A 51 -11.93 -16.98 4.39
C LEU A 51 -11.28 -18.19 5.08
N LYS A 52 -10.93 -18.08 6.37
CA LYS A 52 -10.39 -19.18 7.17
C LYS A 52 -11.34 -20.37 7.25
N SER A 53 -12.64 -20.12 7.39
CA SER A 53 -13.67 -21.18 7.36
C SER A 53 -13.76 -21.93 6.02
N LYS A 54 -13.20 -21.34 4.95
CA LYS A 54 -13.16 -21.90 3.59
C LYS A 54 -11.80 -22.48 3.21
N GLY A 55 -10.87 -22.57 4.16
CA GLY A 55 -9.52 -23.11 3.93
C GLY A 55 -8.47 -22.07 3.54
N TYR A 56 -8.79 -20.78 3.55
CA TYR A 56 -7.84 -19.70 3.25
C TYR A 56 -7.33 -19.05 4.54
N ASP A 57 -6.07 -19.28 4.90
CA ASP A 57 -5.46 -18.67 6.08
C ASP A 57 -4.63 -17.44 5.67
N PHE A 58 -5.29 -16.28 5.58
CA PHE A 58 -4.66 -15.00 5.28
C PHE A 58 -4.88 -14.00 6.41
N ASP A 59 -3.88 -13.16 6.62
CA ASP A 59 -3.96 -12.04 7.55
C ASP A 59 -4.93 -10.97 7.03
N SER A 60 -5.62 -10.26 7.93
CA SER A 60 -6.57 -9.20 7.55
C SER A 60 -5.86 -8.08 6.76
N LYS A 61 -4.62 -7.77 7.13
CA LYS A 61 -3.77 -6.81 6.41
C LYS A 61 -3.49 -7.26 4.97
N ALA A 62 -3.13 -8.52 4.77
CA ALA A 62 -2.88 -9.08 3.43
C ALA A 62 -4.11 -8.94 2.52
N ILE A 63 -5.30 -9.19 3.09
CA ILE A 63 -6.56 -9.07 2.37
C ILE A 63 -6.88 -7.59 2.06
N CYS A 64 -6.64 -6.69 3.01
CA CYS A 64 -6.81 -5.24 2.82
C CYS A 64 -5.93 -4.72 1.67
N ASP A 65 -4.64 -5.04 1.70
CA ASP A 65 -3.68 -4.61 0.68
C ASP A 65 -4.07 -5.19 -0.69
N TYR A 66 -4.48 -6.46 -0.73
CA TYR A 66 -4.91 -7.10 -1.97
C TYR A 66 -6.19 -6.50 -2.54
N TRP A 67 -7.14 -6.14 -1.68
CA TRP A 67 -8.35 -5.45 -2.09
C TRP A 67 -8.03 -4.10 -2.75
N TRP A 68 -7.31 -3.22 -2.04
CA TRP A 68 -7.08 -1.85 -2.51
C TRP A 68 -6.12 -1.73 -3.68
N ASN A 69 -5.25 -2.73 -3.88
CA ASN A 69 -4.27 -2.70 -4.96
C ASN A 69 -4.63 -3.57 -6.16
N VAL A 70 -5.49 -4.59 -6.01
CA VAL A 70 -5.74 -5.58 -7.07
C VAL A 70 -7.21 -5.91 -7.29
N LEU A 71 -8.00 -6.17 -6.24
CA LEU A 71 -9.35 -6.71 -6.42
C LEU A 71 -10.47 -5.68 -6.53
N ASP A 72 -10.25 -4.43 -6.12
CA ASP A 72 -11.27 -3.38 -6.22
C ASP A 72 -11.70 -3.22 -7.69
N PRO A 73 -12.98 -3.51 -8.05
CA PRO A 73 -13.45 -3.46 -9.42
C PRO A 73 -13.38 -2.08 -10.07
N ARG A 74 -13.18 -1.02 -9.27
CA ARG A 74 -12.98 0.35 -9.77
C ARG A 74 -11.58 0.56 -10.34
N LEU A 75 -10.63 -0.33 -10.02
CA LEU A 75 -9.24 -0.19 -10.45
C LEU A 75 -9.11 -0.38 -11.95
N ASN A 76 -8.33 0.50 -12.56
CA ASN A 76 -7.85 0.33 -13.92
C ASN A 76 -6.49 -0.36 -13.88
N HIS A 77 -6.39 -1.51 -14.54
CA HIS A 77 -5.17 -2.32 -14.62
C HIS A 77 -4.46 -2.19 -15.99
N GLU A 78 -4.92 -1.28 -16.85
CA GLU A 78 -4.24 -1.00 -18.11
C GLU A 78 -2.85 -0.39 -17.83
N PRO A 79 -1.86 -0.68 -18.70
CA PRO A 79 -0.58 -0.01 -18.62
C PRO A 79 -0.72 1.51 -18.71
N PHE A 80 0.07 2.21 -17.91
CA PHE A 80 0.11 3.67 -17.95
C PHE A 80 0.70 4.16 -19.28
N SER A 81 -0.02 5.09 -19.91
CA SER A 81 0.45 5.87 -21.04
C SER A 81 1.64 6.76 -20.66
N GLN A 82 2.35 7.28 -21.66
CA GLN A 82 3.49 8.13 -21.41
C GLN A 82 3.07 9.48 -20.80
N GLU A 83 1.90 9.98 -21.19
CA GLU A 83 1.27 11.19 -20.68
C GLU A 83 0.95 11.07 -19.19
N GLU A 84 0.36 9.93 -18.79
CA GLU A 84 0.05 9.62 -17.40
C GLU A 84 1.32 9.53 -16.55
N LYS A 85 2.35 8.82 -17.04
CA LYS A 85 3.66 8.74 -16.36
C LYS A 85 4.27 10.13 -16.18
N ASN A 86 4.27 10.95 -17.22
CA ASN A 86 4.80 12.31 -17.18
C ASN A 86 4.07 13.18 -16.15
N TYR A 87 2.74 13.06 -16.07
CA TYR A 87 1.94 13.79 -15.09
C TYR A 87 2.26 13.38 -13.65
N ILE A 88 2.37 12.08 -13.38
CA ILE A 88 2.79 11.56 -12.07
C ILE A 88 4.14 12.15 -11.68
N TYR A 89 5.10 12.16 -12.60
CA TYR A 89 6.44 12.70 -12.32
C TYR A 89 6.44 14.19 -12.00
N GLU A 90 5.65 14.98 -12.72
CA GLU A 90 5.53 16.40 -12.49
C GLU A 90 4.91 16.69 -11.12
N LYS A 91 3.78 16.04 -10.81
CA LYS A 91 3.05 16.25 -9.56
C LYS A 91 3.79 15.73 -8.34
N ALA A 92 4.28 14.50 -8.39
CA ALA A 92 5.08 13.92 -7.31
C ALA A 92 6.35 14.75 -7.04
N GLY A 93 7.03 15.22 -8.11
CA GLY A 93 8.19 16.09 -7.98
C GLY A 93 7.86 17.46 -7.37
N LYS A 94 6.69 18.03 -7.67
CA LYS A 94 6.21 19.28 -7.04
C LYS A 94 5.94 19.07 -5.55
N TYR A 95 5.17 18.04 -5.18
CA TYR A 95 4.85 17.76 -3.78
C TYR A 95 6.10 17.50 -2.94
N GLN A 96 7.09 16.79 -3.48
CA GLN A 96 8.34 16.55 -2.79
C GLN A 96 9.10 17.86 -2.48
N LYS A 97 9.03 18.86 -3.36
CA LYS A 97 9.69 20.16 -3.15
C LYS A 97 8.93 21.07 -2.19
N THR A 98 7.60 20.99 -2.15
CA THR A 98 6.77 21.91 -1.37
C THR A 98 6.45 21.41 0.03
N ASN A 99 6.27 20.09 0.21
CA ASN A 99 5.74 19.53 1.46
C ASN A 99 6.57 18.34 1.99
N ASN A 100 7.70 18.00 1.36
CA ASN A 100 8.54 16.81 1.63
C ASN A 100 7.83 15.43 1.52
N LYS A 101 6.51 15.38 1.66
CA LYS A 101 5.64 14.20 1.60
C LYS A 101 4.71 14.30 0.39
N ILE A 102 4.60 13.21 -0.36
CA ILE A 102 3.72 13.12 -1.52
C ILE A 102 2.34 12.65 -1.06
N GLN A 103 1.32 13.47 -1.31
CA GLN A 103 -0.07 13.13 -1.00
C GLN A 103 -0.65 12.22 -2.11
N TRP A 104 -0.43 10.91 -1.99
CA TRP A 104 -0.84 9.92 -3.00
C TRP A 104 -2.36 9.87 -3.24
N THR A 105 -3.16 10.00 -2.18
CA THR A 105 -4.62 10.06 -2.27
C THR A 105 -5.10 11.21 -3.17
N ASN A 106 -4.51 12.39 -3.01
CA ASN A 106 -4.85 13.56 -3.82
C ASN A 106 -4.39 13.37 -5.27
N LEU A 107 -3.17 12.84 -5.48
CA LEU A 107 -2.68 12.54 -6.83
C LEU A 107 -3.54 11.48 -7.54
N GLN A 108 -4.01 10.45 -6.82
CA GLN A 108 -4.90 9.42 -7.36
C GLN A 108 -6.24 10.03 -7.81
N ALA A 109 -6.83 10.92 -7.00
CA ALA A 109 -8.05 11.64 -7.36
C ALA A 109 -7.83 12.55 -8.59
N GLU A 110 -6.71 13.27 -8.67
CA GLU A 110 -6.34 14.10 -9.82
C GLU A 110 -6.16 13.25 -11.10
N MET A 111 -5.50 12.08 -11.00
CA MET A 111 -5.35 11.14 -12.11
C MET A 111 -6.70 10.67 -12.65
N LYS A 112 -7.62 10.28 -11.75
CA LYS A 112 -8.98 9.88 -12.11
C LYS A 112 -9.74 11.02 -12.79
N MET A 113 -9.64 12.23 -12.27
CA MET A 113 -10.31 13.40 -12.84
C MET A 113 -9.78 13.77 -14.22
N LYS A 114 -8.46 13.67 -14.43
CA LYS A 114 -7.81 14.09 -15.68
C LYS A 114 -7.89 13.04 -16.79
N PHE A 115 -7.67 11.77 -16.45
CA PHE A 115 -7.54 10.68 -17.43
C PHE A 115 -8.74 9.72 -17.43
N GLY A 116 -9.67 9.86 -16.48
CA GLY A 116 -10.81 8.95 -16.33
C GLY A 116 -10.43 7.58 -15.79
N LYS A 117 -9.15 7.34 -15.45
CA LYS A 117 -8.64 6.06 -14.96
C LYS A 117 -8.30 6.10 -13.48
N PHE A 118 -8.84 5.14 -12.74
CA PHE A 118 -8.57 5.00 -11.31
C PHE A 118 -7.52 3.92 -11.07
N HIS A 119 -6.25 4.29 -11.08
CA HIS A 119 -5.16 3.37 -10.74
C HIS A 119 -4.96 3.29 -9.23
N SER A 120 -4.34 2.21 -8.73
CA SER A 120 -4.06 2.07 -7.31
C SER A 120 -2.99 3.07 -6.86
N GLN A 121 -3.00 3.47 -5.58
CA GLN A 121 -1.93 4.33 -5.06
C GLN A 121 -0.56 3.65 -5.16
N ASN A 122 -0.52 2.32 -5.01
CA ASN A 122 0.69 1.54 -5.14
C ASN A 122 1.29 1.64 -6.56
N ASP A 123 0.46 1.63 -7.60
CA ASP A 123 0.93 1.82 -8.98
C ASP A 123 1.57 3.18 -9.19
N LEU A 124 0.94 4.24 -8.66
CA LEU A 124 1.47 5.61 -8.71
C LEU A 124 2.83 5.70 -7.99
N LYS A 125 2.92 5.11 -6.79
CA LYS A 125 4.17 5.00 -6.02
C LYS A 125 5.24 4.27 -6.83
N ASN A 126 4.91 3.12 -7.40
CA ASN A 126 5.83 2.30 -8.19
C ASN A 126 6.40 3.08 -9.38
N ILE A 127 5.56 3.80 -10.12
CA ILE A 127 6.01 4.64 -11.25
C ILE A 127 7.01 5.69 -10.78
N TRP A 128 6.70 6.40 -9.70
CA TRP A 128 7.55 7.46 -9.17
C TRP A 128 8.89 6.91 -8.65
N TYR A 129 8.86 5.88 -7.81
CA TYR A 129 10.07 5.33 -7.21
C TYR A 129 10.96 4.65 -8.25
N ASN A 130 10.38 4.00 -9.27
CA ASN A 130 11.12 3.50 -10.41
C ASN A 130 11.88 4.63 -11.13
N LYS A 131 11.22 5.77 -11.40
CA LYS A 131 11.91 6.93 -11.98
C LYS A 131 13.02 7.46 -11.08
N LYS A 132 12.75 7.59 -9.78
CA LYS A 132 13.73 8.08 -8.80
C LYS A 132 14.99 7.19 -8.76
N ARG A 133 14.82 5.86 -8.77
CA ARG A 133 15.93 4.89 -8.85
C ARG A 133 16.72 5.06 -10.15
N LYS A 134 16.05 5.14 -11.30
CA LYS A 134 16.71 5.36 -12.60
C LYS A 134 17.51 6.67 -12.65
N LEU A 135 17.00 7.75 -12.06
CA LEU A 135 17.73 9.02 -11.97
C LEU A 135 18.97 8.93 -11.07
N LYS A 136 18.86 8.26 -9.92
CA LYS A 136 20.01 8.01 -9.03
C LYS A 136 21.10 7.19 -9.74
N ALA A 137 20.73 6.12 -10.44
CA ALA A 137 21.66 5.28 -11.19
C ALA A 137 22.39 6.07 -12.30
N LYS A 138 21.66 6.86 -13.09
CA LYS A 138 22.25 7.75 -14.11
C LYS A 138 23.23 8.77 -13.53
N ASN A 139 22.92 9.34 -12.37
CA ASN A 139 23.81 10.27 -11.70
C ASN A 139 25.09 9.61 -11.19
N ARG A 140 25.01 8.37 -10.68
CA ARG A 140 26.20 7.58 -10.30
C ARG A 140 27.11 7.34 -11.49
N VAL A 141 26.55 6.87 -12.61
CA VAL A 141 27.31 6.64 -13.86
C VAL A 141 27.97 7.93 -14.36
N LYS A 142 27.25 9.06 -14.32
CA LYS A 142 27.80 10.37 -14.70
C LYS A 142 29.00 10.77 -13.83
N ILE A 143 28.94 10.53 -12.52
CA ILE A 143 30.04 10.81 -11.58
C ILE A 143 31.26 9.96 -11.94
N VAL A 144 31.08 8.65 -12.17
CA VAL A 144 32.20 7.75 -12.52
C VAL A 144 32.88 8.17 -13.84
N LEU A 145 32.09 8.54 -14.86
CA LEU A 145 32.61 9.03 -16.15
C LEU A 145 33.30 10.40 -16.08
N SER A 146 33.13 11.16 -15.00
CA SER A 146 33.79 12.46 -14.81
C SER A 146 35.05 12.39 -13.95
N ILE A 147 35.46 11.20 -13.52
CA ILE A 147 36.76 10.97 -12.90
C ILE A 147 37.81 10.95 -14.03
N PRO A 148 38.82 11.85 -14.01
CA PRO A 148 39.91 11.82 -14.97
C PRO A 148 40.66 10.48 -14.85
N ASP A 149 40.99 9.90 -15.99
CA ASP A 149 41.70 8.62 -16.16
C ASP A 149 43.07 8.62 -15.46
N SER A 150 43.08 8.41 -14.14
CA SER A 150 44.26 7.88 -13.47
C SER A 150 44.12 6.37 -13.52
N LYS A 151 44.81 5.78 -14.49
CA LYS A 151 45.13 4.35 -14.55
C LYS A 151 45.50 3.89 -13.14
N ASP A 152 44.69 3.04 -12.56
CA ASP A 152 45.14 1.79 -11.94
C ASP A 152 43.94 0.85 -11.77
N GLU A 153 44.21 -0.38 -12.15
CA GLU A 153 43.37 -1.53 -12.43
C GLU A 153 42.60 -2.04 -11.20
N TYR A 154 41.26 -2.08 -11.28
CA TYR A 154 40.49 -3.18 -10.72
C TYR A 154 39.16 -3.35 -11.48
N VAL A 155 39.06 -4.48 -12.17
CA VAL A 155 37.90 -4.95 -12.94
C VAL A 155 37.08 -5.87 -12.06
N ASP A 156 35.77 -5.62 -11.97
CA ASP A 156 34.68 -6.59 -11.79
C ASP A 156 33.38 -5.81 -11.52
N GLU A 157 32.22 -6.05 -12.12
CA GLU A 157 31.80 -6.89 -13.23
C GLU A 157 30.46 -6.22 -13.63
N LEU A 158 30.41 -5.54 -14.79
CA LEU A 158 29.16 -4.92 -15.26
C LEU A 158 28.37 -6.00 -15.99
N GLU A 159 27.58 -6.78 -15.25
CA GLU A 159 26.58 -7.64 -15.85
C GLU A 159 25.56 -6.75 -16.60
N HIS A 160 25.65 -6.82 -17.92
CA HIS A 160 24.57 -6.45 -18.81
C HIS A 160 23.47 -7.52 -18.65
N GLU A 161 22.51 -7.28 -17.77
CA GLU A 161 21.25 -8.02 -17.83
C GLU A 161 20.35 -7.39 -18.89
N ASP A 162 20.26 -8.12 -19.99
CA ASP A 162 19.19 -8.12 -20.97
C ASP A 162 17.80 -7.96 -20.33
N GLU A 163 16.89 -7.45 -21.15
CA GLU A 163 15.45 -7.45 -20.92
C GLU A 163 14.97 -8.79 -20.33
N SER A 164 14.84 -8.87 -19.00
CA SER A 164 14.09 -9.93 -18.35
C SER A 164 12.95 -9.34 -17.52
N GLU A 165 11.76 -9.77 -17.91
CA GLU A 165 10.57 -9.78 -17.10
C GLU A 165 10.88 -10.36 -15.72
N TYR A 166 10.27 -9.81 -14.67
CA TYR A 166 9.96 -10.41 -13.36
C TYR A 166 10.66 -9.99 -12.03
N VAL A 167 9.76 -9.88 -11.04
CA VAL A 167 9.82 -9.89 -9.56
C VAL A 167 10.50 -8.75 -8.78
N ASP A 168 9.61 -7.83 -8.37
CA ASP A 168 9.48 -7.16 -7.08
C ASP A 168 10.39 -7.65 -5.91
N GLU A 169 11.48 -6.93 -5.67
CA GLU A 169 12.17 -6.86 -4.38
C GLU A 169 12.21 -5.40 -3.92
N LEU A 170 11.17 -4.99 -3.19
CA LEU A 170 11.15 -3.74 -2.45
C LEU A 170 11.90 -3.94 -1.13
N GLU A 171 13.12 -3.40 -1.05
CA GLU A 171 13.71 -3.01 0.22
C GLU A 171 12.81 -1.95 0.86
N HIS A 172 12.22 -2.34 1.99
CA HIS A 172 11.42 -1.47 2.85
C HIS A 172 12.30 -0.39 3.46
N GLU A 173 12.24 0.81 2.89
CA GLU A 173 12.43 2.02 3.68
C GLU A 173 11.07 2.71 3.84
N ASN A 174 10.52 2.52 5.05
CA ASN A 174 9.52 3.35 5.71
C ASN A 174 8.12 3.41 5.09
N GLU A 175 7.22 2.55 5.59
CA GLU A 175 5.78 2.73 5.39
C GLU A 175 5.00 2.32 6.65
N SER A 176 5.25 3.02 7.77
CA SER A 176 4.37 3.01 8.95
C SER A 176 3.53 4.30 9.08
N GLU A 177 3.65 5.25 8.15
CA GLU A 177 2.91 6.53 8.23
C GLU A 177 1.39 6.37 8.03
N TYR A 178 0.93 5.32 7.34
CA TYR A 178 -0.50 5.05 7.15
C TYR A 178 -1.15 4.43 8.40
N GLU A 179 -0.36 3.72 9.22
CA GLU A 179 -0.83 3.22 10.50
C GLU A 179 -0.83 4.36 11.52
N ASN A 180 0.19 5.21 11.60
CA ASN A 180 0.24 6.25 12.63
C ASN A 180 -0.88 7.31 12.51
N GLU A 181 -1.16 7.83 11.31
CA GLU A 181 -2.21 8.86 11.15
C GLU A 181 -3.62 8.28 11.37
N TYR A 182 -3.87 7.02 11.00
CA TYR A 182 -5.17 6.36 11.20
C TYR A 182 -5.35 5.78 12.61
N VAL A 183 -4.28 5.28 13.22
CA VAL A 183 -4.27 4.74 14.59
C VAL A 183 -4.37 5.89 15.60
N ASP A 184 -3.67 7.00 15.42
CA ASP A 184 -3.77 8.16 16.33
C ASP A 184 -5.17 8.79 16.30
N GLU A 185 -5.79 8.94 15.11
CA GLU A 185 -7.18 9.41 14.99
C GLU A 185 -8.18 8.43 15.64
N LEU A 186 -7.99 7.12 15.45
CA LEU A 186 -8.84 6.09 16.08
C LEU A 186 -8.67 6.01 17.60
N GLU A 187 -7.45 6.17 18.12
CA GLU A 187 -7.20 6.14 19.57
C GLU A 187 -7.84 7.33 20.28
N HIS A 188 -7.72 8.55 19.72
CA HIS A 188 -8.40 9.73 20.27
C HIS A 188 -9.93 9.62 20.25
N GLU A 189 -10.51 9.02 19.20
CA GLU A 189 -11.96 8.87 19.11
C GLU A 189 -12.49 7.77 20.05
N ILE A 190 -11.73 6.69 20.26
CA ILE A 190 -12.05 5.63 21.24
C ILE A 190 -11.98 6.18 22.67
N GLU A 191 -10.94 6.97 22.99
CA GLU A 191 -10.83 7.59 24.32
C GLU A 191 -12.01 8.53 24.59
N TYR A 192 -12.43 9.31 23.59
CA TYR A 192 -13.60 10.18 23.71
C TYR A 192 -14.91 9.40 23.95
N GLU A 193 -15.16 8.31 23.21
CA GLU A 193 -16.35 7.47 23.40
C GLU A 193 -16.35 6.79 24.79
N ILE A 194 -15.20 6.29 25.26
CA ILE A 194 -15.07 5.70 26.60
C ILE A 194 -15.34 6.75 27.69
N GLU A 195 -14.90 7.99 27.51
CA GLU A 195 -15.12 9.08 28.46
C GLU A 195 -16.62 9.47 28.53
N GLN A 196 -17.33 9.46 27.40
CA GLN A 196 -18.78 9.70 27.34
C GLN A 196 -19.57 8.58 28.04
N ASP A 197 -19.23 7.31 27.78
CA ASP A 197 -19.88 6.17 28.42
C ASP A 197 -19.65 6.15 29.94
N LYS A 198 -18.43 6.47 30.39
CA LYS A 198 -18.14 6.64 31.83
C LYS A 198 -18.98 7.76 32.45
N ARG A 199 -19.14 8.88 31.75
CA ARG A 199 -19.98 10.00 32.20
C ARG A 199 -21.46 9.62 32.28
N SER A 200 -21.97 8.89 31.29
CA SER A 200 -23.35 8.40 31.30
C SER A 200 -23.59 7.38 32.41
N ILE A 201 -22.65 6.47 32.66
CA ILE A 201 -22.74 5.51 33.76
C ILE A 201 -22.68 6.23 35.11
N GLN A 202 -21.78 7.19 35.27
CA GLN A 202 -21.67 8.00 36.48
C GLN A 202 -22.96 8.77 36.76
N PHE A 203 -23.54 9.40 35.74
CA PHE A 203 -24.82 10.11 35.82
C PHE A 203 -25.99 9.17 36.19
N MET A 204 -26.00 7.95 35.65
CA MET A 204 -26.99 6.95 36.02
C MET A 204 -26.80 6.48 37.48
N LEU A 205 -25.57 6.31 37.95
CA LEU A 205 -25.29 5.94 39.35
C LEU A 205 -25.67 7.05 40.34
N GLU A 206 -25.59 8.31 39.94
CA GLU A 206 -26.01 9.47 40.73
C GLU A 206 -27.55 9.64 40.79
N LEU A 207 -28.29 9.09 39.82
CA LEU A 207 -29.76 9.12 39.80
C LEU A 207 -30.41 8.02 40.64
N PHE A 208 -29.66 6.98 41.00
CA PHE A 208 -30.16 5.80 41.72
C PHE A 208 -29.59 5.65 43.15
N ASN A 209 -28.89 6.67 43.66
CA ASN A 209 -28.58 6.87 45.08
C ASN A 209 -29.39 8.02 45.66
#